data_AF-A0A7Z8VJP6-F1
#
_entry.id   AF-A0A7Z8VJP6-F1
#
_cell.length_a   1.000
_cell.length_b   1.000
_cell.length_c   1.000
_cell.angle_alpha   90.00
_cell.angle_beta   90.00
_cell.angle_gamma   90.00
#
_symmetry.space_group_name_H-M   'P 1'
#
loop_
_entity.id
_entity.type
_entity.pdbx_description
1 polymer ?
#
loop_
_entity_poly.entity_id
_entity_poly.type
_entity_poly.pdbx_seq_one_letter_code
_entity_poly.pdbx_strand_id
1 'polypeptide(L)'
;MRHPEFPLSKELIYLNHAAVAPWPKRTSIAVSQFAQQNTLYGSSFYLDWLKKETELRTQLQALLNAPSVADIALVKNTSEALSFVAYGLNWQAGDNIVSSNEEFPSNRI
;
A
#
# COMPACT_ATOMS: atom_id res chain seq x y z
N MET A 1 -0.10 -14.82 24.38
CA MET A 1 -0.80 -15.75 23.47
C MET A 1 -0.61 -15.23 22.05
N ARG A 2 -0.32 -16.06 21.04
CA ARG A 2 -0.15 -15.59 19.66
C ARG A 2 -1.51 -15.17 19.10
N HIS A 3 -1.58 -14.01 18.45
CA HIS A 3 -2.82 -13.50 17.88
C HIS A 3 -3.26 -14.38 16.69
N PRO A 4 -4.53 -14.82 16.59
CA PRO A 4 -4.98 -15.78 15.59
C PRO A 4 -4.81 -15.29 14.14
N GLU A 5 -4.83 -13.99 13.91
CA GLU A 5 -4.55 -13.40 12.58
C GLU A 5 -3.08 -13.48 12.18
N PHE A 6 -2.15 -13.75 13.09
CA PHE A 6 -0.72 -13.84 12.78
C PHE A 6 -0.19 -15.25 13.13
N PRO A 7 -0.56 -16.28 12.34
CA PRO A 7 -0.24 -17.68 12.62
C PRO A 7 1.21 -18.04 12.22
N LEU A 8 2.20 -17.29 12.71
CA LEU A 8 3.62 -17.54 12.45
C LEU A 8 4.07 -18.89 13.03
N SER A 9 5.10 -19.49 12.41
CA SER A 9 5.73 -20.74 12.89
C SER A 9 6.18 -20.62 14.35
N LYS A 10 6.03 -21.69 15.13
CA LYS A 10 6.47 -21.74 16.54
C LYS A 10 7.97 -21.51 16.72
N GLU A 11 8.74 -21.83 15.68
CA GLU A 11 10.20 -21.73 15.64
C GLU A 11 10.71 -20.33 15.24
N LEU A 12 9.81 -19.42 14.86
CA LEU A 12 10.16 -18.08 14.39
C LEU A 12 10.02 -17.02 15.49
N ILE A 13 11.10 -16.27 15.73
CA ILE A 13 11.07 -14.99 16.45
C ILE A 13 11.16 -13.87 15.41
N TYR A 14 10.04 -13.21 15.14
CA TYR A 14 9.96 -12.17 14.12
C TYR A 14 10.07 -10.77 14.72
N LEU A 15 11.15 -10.05 14.41
CA LEU A 15 11.42 -8.70 14.92
C LEU A 15 11.52 -7.64 13.81
N ASN A 16 11.12 -7.96 12.58
CA ASN A 16 11.30 -7.10 11.41
C ASN A 16 9.98 -6.51 10.88
N HIS A 17 9.07 -6.12 11.78
CA HIS A 17 7.72 -5.64 11.42
C HIS A 17 7.75 -4.31 10.66
N ALA A 18 8.76 -3.47 10.91
CA ALA A 18 8.88 -2.15 10.29
C ALA A 18 9.34 -2.20 8.83
N ALA A 19 10.14 -3.21 8.44
CA ALA A 19 10.58 -3.33 7.04
C ALA A 19 9.51 -4.02 6.18
N VAL A 20 9.16 -5.27 6.51
CA VAL A 20 8.11 -6.03 5.83
C VAL A 20 7.36 -6.85 6.87
N ALA A 21 6.15 -6.49 7.23
CA ALA A 21 5.39 -7.26 8.20
C ALA A 21 4.85 -8.59 7.61
N PRO A 22 4.74 -9.66 8.41
CA PRO A 22 3.99 -10.84 8.00
C PRO A 22 2.52 -10.48 7.79
N TRP A 23 1.90 -11.09 6.78
CA TRP A 23 0.52 -10.78 6.47
C TRP A 23 -0.43 -11.36 7.53
N PRO A 24 -1.49 -10.61 7.91
CA PRO A 24 -2.62 -11.19 8.59
C PRO A 24 -3.23 -12.34 7.77
N LYS A 25 -3.78 -13.34 8.45
CA LYS A 25 -4.44 -14.51 7.83
C LYS A 25 -5.53 -14.09 6.85
N ARG A 26 -6.37 -13.10 7.21
CA ARG A 26 -7.40 -12.56 6.32
C ARG A 26 -6.85 -12.01 5.00
N THR A 27 -5.68 -11.39 5.01
CA THR A 27 -5.06 -10.80 3.82
C THR A 27 -4.61 -11.91 2.87
N SER A 28 -3.95 -12.96 3.39
CA SER A 28 -3.57 -14.13 2.59
C SER A 28 -4.76 -14.82 1.93
N ILE A 29 -5.88 -14.97 2.67
CA ILE A 29 -7.13 -15.53 2.13
C ILE A 29 -7.68 -14.66 1.00
N ALA A 30 -7.81 -13.34 1.22
CA ALA A 30 -8.39 -12.42 0.22
C ALA A 30 -7.59 -12.39 -1.09
N VAL A 31 -6.25 -12.33 -1.01
CA VAL A 31 -5.37 -12.34 -2.19
C VAL A 31 -5.47 -13.68 -2.93
N SER A 32 -5.51 -14.79 -2.20
CA SER A 32 -5.64 -16.13 -2.81
C SER A 32 -6.96 -16.28 -3.56
N GLN A 33 -8.06 -15.80 -2.98
CA GLN A 33 -9.39 -15.82 -3.60
C GLN A 33 -9.43 -14.95 -4.86
N PHE A 34 -8.87 -13.74 -4.82
CA PHE A 34 -8.75 -12.88 -6.00
C PHE A 34 -7.98 -13.56 -7.13
N ALA A 35 -6.81 -14.14 -6.82
CA ALA A 35 -5.98 -14.83 -7.80
C ALA A 35 -6.73 -16.02 -8.43
N GLN A 36 -7.37 -16.86 -7.62
CA GLN A 36 -8.17 -17.99 -8.10
C GLN A 36 -9.35 -17.55 -8.97
N GLN A 37 -10.07 -16.50 -8.55
CA GLN A 37 -11.20 -15.96 -9.33
C GLN A 37 -10.73 -15.46 -10.70
N ASN A 38 -9.64 -14.70 -10.76
CA ASN A 38 -9.10 -14.20 -12.04
C ASN A 38 -8.57 -15.34 -12.92
N THR A 39 -8.00 -16.41 -12.35
CA THR A 39 -7.60 -17.59 -13.13
C THR A 39 -8.79 -18.31 -13.75
N LEU A 40 -9.89 -18.48 -13.00
CA LEU A 40 -11.06 -19.24 -13.44
C LEU A 40 -11.96 -18.48 -14.40
N TYR A 41 -12.11 -17.17 -14.19
CA TYR A 41 -13.12 -16.35 -14.86
C TYR A 41 -12.54 -15.17 -15.64
N GLY A 42 -11.21 -15.02 -15.67
CA GLY A 42 -10.58 -13.82 -16.24
C GLY A 42 -11.11 -12.55 -15.58
N SER A 43 -11.31 -11.51 -16.40
CA SER A 43 -11.78 -10.19 -15.96
C SER A 43 -13.30 -10.09 -15.74
N SER A 44 -14.06 -11.19 -15.73
CA SER A 44 -15.53 -11.14 -15.59
C SER A 44 -16.01 -10.46 -14.30
N PHE A 45 -15.19 -10.45 -13.24
CA PHE A 45 -15.51 -9.83 -11.95
C PHE A 45 -14.91 -8.42 -11.78
N TYR A 46 -14.45 -7.79 -12.87
CA TYR A 46 -13.77 -6.49 -12.82
C TYR A 46 -14.56 -5.40 -12.08
N LEU A 47 -15.89 -5.33 -12.27
CA LEU A 47 -16.73 -4.35 -11.58
C LEU A 47 -16.76 -4.56 -10.06
N ASP A 48 -16.64 -5.80 -9.59
CA ASP A 48 -16.58 -6.08 -8.15
C ASP A 48 -15.21 -5.73 -7.57
N TRP A 49 -14.13 -5.86 -8.35
CA TRP A 49 -12.79 -5.39 -7.96
C TRP A 49 -12.76 -3.86 -7.84
N LEU A 50 -13.42 -3.13 -8.73
CA LEU A 50 -13.57 -1.67 -8.61
C LEU A 50 -14.37 -1.25 -7.38
N LYS A 51 -15.39 -2.02 -6.97
CA LYS A 51 -16.10 -1.78 -5.70
C LYS A 51 -15.15 -1.96 -4.52
N LYS A 52 -14.31 -2.99 -4.54
CA LYS A 52 -13.30 -3.22 -3.49
C LYS A 52 -12.29 -2.07 -3.39
N GLU A 53 -11.87 -1.54 -4.54
CA GLU A 53 -11.00 -0.36 -4.58
C GLU A 53 -11.68 0.88 -3.98
N THR A 54 -12.95 1.12 -4.34
CA THR A 54 -13.75 2.24 -3.77
C THR A 54 -13.88 2.11 -2.25
N GLU A 55 -14.20 0.91 -1.75
CA GLU A 55 -14.29 0.63 -0.32
C GLU A 55 -12.96 0.90 0.40
N LEU A 56 -11.84 0.47 -0.18
CA LEU A 56 -10.50 0.73 0.35
C LEU A 56 -10.23 2.24 0.45
N ARG A 57 -10.57 3.03 -0.57
CA ARG A 57 -10.39 4.50 -0.54
C ARG A 57 -11.19 5.15 0.59
N THR A 58 -12.43 4.72 0.82
CA THR A 58 -13.24 5.20 1.95
C THR A 58 -12.64 4.83 3.30
N GLN A 59 -12.15 3.60 3.45
CA GLN A 59 -11.49 3.16 4.69
C GLN A 59 -10.20 3.96 4.96
N LEU A 60 -9.40 4.21 3.92
CA LEU A 60 -8.18 5.02 4.03
C LEU A 60 -8.47 6.49 4.33
N GLN A 61 -9.52 7.06 3.74
CA GLN A 61 -9.98 8.40 4.07
C GLN A 61 -10.26 8.52 5.58
N ALA A 62 -11.01 7.56 6.13
CA ALA A 62 -11.31 7.53 7.56
C ALA A 62 -10.05 7.32 8.42
N LEU A 63 -9.17 6.41 8.02
CA LEU A 63 -7.92 6.11 8.74
C LEU A 63 -6.99 7.33 8.82
N LEU A 64 -6.87 8.07 7.71
CA LEU A 64 -5.96 9.22 7.58
C LEU A 64 -6.62 10.55 7.95
N ASN A 65 -7.92 10.54 8.27
CA ASN A 65 -8.74 11.74 8.42
C ASN A 65 -8.61 12.69 7.21
N ALA A 66 -8.64 12.13 6.00
CA ALA A 66 -8.52 12.89 4.77
C ALA A 66 -9.84 13.64 4.44
N PRO A 67 -9.79 14.86 3.88
CA PRO A 67 -10.99 15.63 3.55
C PRO A 67 -11.92 14.91 2.56
N SER A 68 -11.36 14.21 1.57
CA SER A 68 -12.11 13.50 0.54
C SER A 68 -11.44 12.18 0.14
N VAL A 69 -12.23 11.23 -0.37
CA VAL A 69 -11.70 10.04 -1.06
C VAL A 69 -10.85 10.40 -2.29
N ALA A 70 -11.08 11.58 -2.88
CA ALA A 70 -10.30 12.09 -4.01
C ALA A 70 -8.87 12.49 -3.60
N ASP A 71 -8.61 12.71 -2.30
CA ASP A 71 -7.28 13.01 -1.77
C ASP A 71 -6.44 11.74 -1.53
N ILE A 72 -7.01 10.55 -1.80
CA ILE A 72 -6.34 9.26 -1.64
C ILE A 72 -5.88 8.76 -3.00
N ALA A 73 -4.58 8.54 -3.17
CA ALA A 73 -4.01 7.82 -4.30
C ALA A 73 -3.55 6.42 -3.87
N LEU A 74 -3.89 5.39 -4.65
CA LEU A 74 -3.42 4.02 -4.43
C LEU A 74 -2.20 3.77 -5.32
N VAL A 75 -1.05 3.51 -4.71
CA VAL A 75 0.24 3.28 -5.36
C VAL A 75 0.91 2.06 -4.73
N LYS A 76 1.91 1.48 -5.42
CA LYS A 76 2.46 0.16 -5.02
C LYS A 76 3.34 0.24 -3.78
N ASN A 77 4.06 1.35 -3.60
CA ASN A 77 5.01 1.55 -2.50
C ASN A 77 5.34 3.05 -2.30
N THR A 78 6.06 3.34 -1.21
CA THR A 78 6.46 4.70 -0.81
C THR A 78 7.35 5.39 -1.85
N SER A 79 8.32 4.68 -2.43
CA SER A 79 9.24 5.26 -3.41
C SER A 79 8.52 5.71 -4.69
N GLU A 80 7.59 4.88 -5.21
CA GLU A 80 6.75 5.24 -6.36
C GLU A 80 5.88 6.47 -6.05
N ALA A 81 5.32 6.56 -4.83
CA ALA A 81 4.52 7.70 -4.40
C ALA A 81 5.32 9.01 -4.43
N LEU A 82 6.56 8.98 -3.91
CA LEU A 82 7.44 10.15 -3.91
C LEU A 82 7.84 10.56 -5.33
N SER A 83 8.13 9.59 -6.20
CA SER A 83 8.37 9.88 -7.62
C SER A 83 7.16 10.51 -8.28
N PHE A 84 5.93 10.07 -7.99
CA PHE A 84 4.71 10.66 -8.55
C PHE A 84 4.57 12.14 -8.17
N VAL A 85 4.83 12.49 -6.91
CA VAL A 85 4.82 13.89 -6.47
C VAL A 85 5.93 14.67 -7.17
N ALA A 86 7.16 14.17 -7.19
CA ALA A 86 8.28 14.85 -7.81
C ALA A 86 8.04 15.11 -9.31
N TYR A 87 7.58 14.14 -10.08
CA TYR A 87 7.30 14.32 -11.51
C TYR A 87 6.00 15.08 -11.80
N GLY A 88 5.10 15.20 -10.82
CA GLY A 88 3.83 15.93 -10.95
C GLY A 88 3.95 17.45 -10.74
N LEU A 89 5.07 17.93 -10.20
CA LEU A 89 5.33 19.35 -9.96
C LEU A 89 5.92 20.02 -11.21
N ASN A 90 5.50 21.25 -11.49
CA ASN A 90 5.99 22.04 -12.62
C ASN A 90 7.28 22.79 -12.26
N TRP A 91 8.37 22.04 -12.03
CA TRP A 91 9.67 22.58 -11.65
C TRP A 91 10.17 23.65 -12.62
N GLN A 92 10.75 24.71 -12.06
CA GLN A 92 11.42 25.76 -12.79
C GLN A 92 12.91 25.79 -12.44
N ALA A 93 13.72 26.31 -13.37
CA ALA A 93 15.13 26.53 -13.11
C ALA A 93 15.30 27.48 -11.91
N GLY A 94 16.08 27.06 -10.92
CA GLY A 94 16.28 27.79 -9.67
C GLY A 94 15.41 27.33 -8.49
N ASP A 95 14.47 26.41 -8.70
CA ASP A 95 13.76 25.77 -7.58
C ASP A 95 14.73 25.00 -6.68
N ASN A 96 14.47 25.03 -5.38
CA ASN A 96 15.32 24.43 -4.36
C ASN A 96 14.58 23.32 -3.62
N ILE A 97 15.22 22.15 -3.50
CA ILE A 97 14.70 20.99 -2.76
C ILE A 97 15.48 20.88 -1.46
N VAL A 98 14.76 20.91 -0.33
CA VAL A 98 15.33 20.72 1.01
C VAL A 98 14.83 19.38 1.57
N SER A 99 15.77 18.54 2.01
CA SER A 99 15.47 17.24 2.62
C SER A 99 16.33 16.99 3.85
N SER A 100 16.02 15.94 4.61
CA SER A 100 16.73 15.53 5.82
C SER A 100 18.02 14.77 5.49
N ASN A 101 19.05 14.93 6.34
CA ASN A 101 20.26 14.11 6.33
C ASN A 101 20.05 12.69 6.90
N GLU A 102 18.83 12.34 7.34
CA GLU A 102 18.41 10.99 7.75
C GLU A 102 17.41 10.32 6.77
N GLU A 103 17.19 10.92 5.60
CA GLU A 103 16.30 10.40 4.56
C GLU A 103 16.71 9.02 4.02
N PHE A 104 15.71 8.22 3.63
CA PHE A 104 15.91 6.88 3.07
C PHE A 104 16.62 6.95 1.70
N PRO A 105 17.56 6.03 1.39
CA PRO A 105 18.39 6.13 0.19
C PRO A 105 17.63 6.27 -1.13
N SER A 106 16.48 5.59 -1.30
CA SER A 106 15.70 5.69 -2.54
C SER A 106 15.09 7.08 -2.80
N ASN A 107 15.08 7.96 -1.80
CA ASN A 107 14.44 9.27 -1.89
C ASN A 107 15.45 10.39 -2.17
N ARG A 108 16.75 10.04 -2.27
CA ARG A 108 17.86 10.99 -2.45
C ARG A 108 18.52 10.95 -3.83
N ILE A 109 18.23 9.94 -4.63
CA ILE A 109 18.94 9.66 -5.89
C ILE A 109 18.11 10.16 -7.06
#